data_AF-A0A6I4UTQ7-F1
#
_entry.id   AF-A0A6I4UTQ7-F1
#
_cell.length_a   1.000
_cell.length_b   1.000
_cell.length_c   1.000
_cell.angle_alpha   90.00
_cell.angle_beta   90.00
_cell.angle_gamma   90.00
#
_symmetry.space_group_name_H-M   'P 1'
#
loop_
_entity.id
_entity.type
_entity.pdbx_description
1 polymer ?
#
loop_
_entity_poly.entity_id
_entity_poly.type
_entity_poly.pdbx_seq_one_letter_code
_entity_poly.pdbx_strand_id
1 'polypeptide(L)'
;MRSKHLLTPMIGALSLCLAGPAQAQEQREVVYSDLNLASEAGLQQLDRRIHRAVRLVCGANSATREPLKITILKTNCIKDSSARAMAAKADVLARLEKGEGSRLAALTVRRDH
;
A
#
# COMPACT_ATOMS: atom_id res chain seq x y z
N MET A 1 35.31 79.13 5.46
CA MET A 1 34.82 78.32 4.32
C MET A 1 33.41 77.84 4.63
N ARG A 2 32.49 77.96 3.67
CA ARG A 2 31.07 77.53 3.74
C ARG A 2 30.94 76.02 3.51
N SER A 3 29.93 75.42 4.17
CA SER A 3 28.99 74.35 3.71
C SER A 3 28.51 73.61 4.96
N LYS A 4 27.34 73.87 5.57
CA LYS A 4 25.94 73.62 5.16
C LYS A 4 25.70 72.18 4.65
N HIS A 5 25.05 71.34 5.47
CA HIS A 5 23.96 70.36 5.21
C HIS A 5 23.66 69.68 6.57
N LEU A 6 22.62 70.00 7.35
CA LEU A 6 21.16 69.78 7.21
C LEU A 6 20.74 68.30 7.03
N LEU A 7 19.83 67.89 7.93
CA LEU A 7 18.77 66.84 7.84
C LEU A 7 19.10 65.45 8.42
N THR A 8 18.63 65.05 9.63
CA THR A 8 17.30 64.57 10.12
C THR A 8 16.90 63.14 9.61
N PRO A 9 15.94 62.44 10.26
CA PRO A 9 16.07 61.13 10.93
C PRO A 9 15.36 59.97 10.18
N MET A 10 15.32 58.74 10.72
CA MET A 10 14.16 57.79 10.72
C MET A 10 14.62 56.33 10.93
N ILE A 11 14.20 55.69 12.02
CA ILE A 11 13.06 54.76 12.15
C ILE A 11 13.32 53.36 11.57
N GLY A 12 13.06 52.35 12.42
CA GLY A 12 12.41 51.12 11.96
C GLY A 12 13.05 49.85 12.49
N ALA A 13 12.71 49.46 13.73
CA ALA A 13 12.86 48.08 14.16
C ALA A 13 12.02 47.18 13.24
N LEU A 14 12.68 46.44 12.35
CA LEU A 14 12.04 45.38 11.57
C LEU A 14 11.81 44.19 12.50
N SER A 15 10.63 44.14 13.13
CA SER A 15 10.09 42.91 13.69
C SER A 15 9.89 41.91 12.55
N LEU A 16 10.85 40.99 12.40
CA LEU A 16 10.76 39.88 11.47
C LEU A 16 9.76 38.88 12.05
N CYS A 17 8.47 39.01 11.70
CA CYS A 17 7.50 37.94 11.90
C CYS A 17 7.98 36.73 11.10
N LEU A 18 8.56 35.73 11.78
CA LEU A 18 8.73 34.39 11.24
C LEU A 18 7.32 33.80 11.02
N ALA A 19 6.75 34.05 9.84
CA ALA A 19 5.72 33.18 9.31
C ALA A 19 6.39 31.82 9.04
N GLY A 20 6.32 30.93 10.04
CA GLY A 20 6.74 29.54 9.85
C GLY A 20 5.99 28.95 8.66
N PRO A 21 6.62 28.07 7.85
CA PRO A 21 5.92 27.42 6.77
C PRO A 21 4.75 26.64 7.39
N ALA A 22 3.53 27.09 7.14
CA ALA A 22 2.37 26.24 7.28
C ALA A 22 2.64 25.07 6.34
N GLN A 23 3.08 23.94 6.90
CA GLN A 23 3.21 22.70 6.16
C GLN A 23 1.79 22.33 5.77
N ALA A 24 1.38 22.79 4.57
CA ALA A 24 0.20 22.31 3.92
C ALA A 24 0.37 20.79 3.84
N GLN A 25 -0.36 20.10 4.70
CA GLN A 25 -0.36 18.66 4.76
C GLN A 25 -0.97 18.21 3.44
N GLU A 26 -0.10 17.94 2.47
CA GLU A 26 -0.49 17.56 1.11
C GLU A 26 -1.34 16.29 1.23
N GLN A 27 -2.66 16.46 1.14
CA GLN A 27 -3.59 15.36 1.19
C GLN A 27 -3.42 14.55 -0.10
N ARG A 28 -2.60 13.51 -0.03
CA ARG A 28 -2.45 12.56 -1.13
C ARG A 28 -3.59 11.57 -1.08
N GLU A 29 -4.54 11.76 -1.97
CA GLU A 29 -5.60 10.80 -2.22
C GLU A 29 -5.01 9.56 -2.92
N VAL A 30 -5.11 8.40 -2.26
CA VAL A 30 -4.69 7.13 -2.84
C VAL A 30 -5.91 6.46 -3.45
N VAL A 31 -5.96 6.44 -4.78
CA VAL A 31 -7.01 5.75 -5.53
C VAL A 31 -6.66 4.26 -5.60
N TYR A 32 -7.51 3.42 -5.01
CA TYR A 32 -7.37 1.96 -5.05
C TYR A 32 -7.89 1.41 -6.39
N SER A 33 -7.08 1.46 -7.46
CA SER A 33 -7.48 1.02 -8.80
C SER A 33 -7.52 -0.50 -9.01
N ASP A 34 -6.73 -1.26 -8.24
CA ASP A 34 -6.65 -2.73 -8.34
C ASP A 34 -7.39 -3.42 -7.18
N LEU A 35 -7.07 -3.07 -5.93
CA LEU A 35 -7.53 -3.81 -4.77
C LEU A 35 -7.74 -2.91 -3.55
N ASN A 36 -8.99 -2.83 -3.08
CA ASN A 36 -9.36 -2.16 -1.83
C ASN A 36 -9.83 -3.19 -0.79
N LEU A 37 -8.98 -3.53 0.18
CA LEU A 37 -9.32 -4.53 1.21
C LEU A 37 -10.31 -4.03 2.26
N ALA A 38 -10.62 -2.74 2.28
CA ALA A 38 -11.63 -2.16 3.17
C ALA A 38 -13.06 -2.28 2.60
N SER A 39 -13.23 -2.78 1.35
CA SER A 39 -14.53 -3.02 0.74
C SER A 39 -14.78 -4.50 0.49
N GLU A 40 -16.05 -4.91 0.55
CA GLU A 40 -16.44 -6.28 0.25
C GLU A 40 -16.04 -6.68 -1.18
N ALA A 41 -16.24 -5.79 -2.16
CA ALA A 41 -15.88 -6.04 -3.55
C ALA A 41 -14.36 -6.30 -3.72
N GLY A 42 -13.51 -5.58 -2.97
CA GLY A 42 -12.07 -5.83 -3.00
C GLY A 42 -11.66 -7.10 -2.25
N LEU A 43 -12.33 -7.45 -1.15
CA LEU A 43 -12.13 -8.75 -0.49
C LEU A 43 -12.47 -9.93 -1.42
N GLN A 44 -13.56 -9.82 -2.19
CA GLN A 44 -13.92 -10.81 -3.20
C GLN A 44 -12.93 -10.84 -4.37
N GLN A 45 -12.39 -9.69 -4.78
CA GLN A 45 -11.35 -9.62 -5.80
C GLN A 45 -10.06 -10.32 -5.32
N LEU A 46 -9.69 -10.15 -4.06
CA LEU A 46 -8.57 -10.86 -3.47
C LEU A 46 -8.81 -12.39 -3.51
N ASP A 47 -10.00 -12.86 -3.16
CA ASP A 47 -10.34 -14.29 -3.21
C ASP A 47 -10.20 -14.87 -4.61
N ARG A 48 -10.68 -14.14 -5.63
CA ARG A 48 -10.51 -14.55 -7.03
C ARG A 48 -9.03 -14.64 -7.41
N ARG A 49 -8.19 -13.71 -6.96
CA ARG A 49 -6.75 -13.71 -7.21
C ARG A 49 -6.07 -14.89 -6.53
N ILE A 50 -6.40 -15.18 -5.28
CA ILE A 50 -5.88 -16.34 -4.53
C ILE A 50 -6.25 -17.64 -5.25
N HIS A 51 -7.53 -17.82 -5.60
CA HIS A 51 -7.95 -19.02 -6.32
C HIS A 51 -7.24 -19.20 -7.66
N ARG A 52 -7.06 -18.11 -8.43
CA ARG A 52 -6.31 -18.16 -9.69
C ARG A 52 -4.85 -18.55 -9.46
N ALA A 53 -4.20 -17.99 -8.45
CA ALA A 53 -2.82 -18.30 -8.09
C ALA A 53 -2.67 -19.77 -7.66
N VAL A 54 -3.59 -20.29 -6.84
CA VAL A 54 -3.60 -21.70 -6.45
C VAL A 54 -3.71 -22.61 -7.67
N ARG A 55 -4.62 -22.33 -8.60
CA ARG A 55 -4.75 -23.12 -9.83
C ARG A 55 -3.49 -23.06 -10.70
N LEU A 56 -2.86 -21.90 -10.80
CA LEU A 56 -1.60 -21.72 -11.53
C LEU A 56 -0.49 -22.59 -10.94
N VAL A 57 -0.28 -22.50 -9.62
CA VAL A 57 0.78 -23.25 -8.92
C VAL A 57 0.52 -24.76 -8.97
N CYS A 58 -0.73 -25.19 -8.83
CA CYS A 58 -1.10 -26.61 -8.94
C CYS A 58 -1.21 -27.11 -10.39
N GLY A 59 -0.87 -26.28 -11.40
CA GLY A 59 -0.87 -26.67 -12.81
C GLY A 59 -2.26 -26.95 -13.39
N ALA A 60 -3.33 -26.46 -12.77
CA ALA A 60 -4.71 -26.76 -13.15
C ALA A 60 -5.27 -25.87 -14.28
N ASN A 61 -4.40 -25.14 -14.99
CA ASN A 61 -4.78 -24.32 -16.14
C ASN A 61 -4.44 -25.00 -17.49
N SER A 62 -3.97 -26.25 -17.47
CA SER A 62 -3.69 -27.02 -18.70
C SER A 62 -4.99 -27.49 -19.35
N ALA A 63 -5.17 -27.23 -20.64
CA ALA A 63 -6.31 -27.70 -21.42
C ALA A 63 -6.18 -29.17 -21.89
N THR A 64 -5.09 -29.84 -21.53
CA THR A 64 -4.78 -31.20 -21.98
C THR A 64 -5.51 -32.25 -21.13
N ARG A 65 -5.93 -33.35 -21.76
CA ARG A 65 -6.48 -34.51 -21.04
C ARG A 65 -5.37 -35.19 -20.25
N GLU A 66 -5.53 -35.29 -18.94
CA GLU A 66 -4.53 -35.87 -18.05
C GLU A 66 -4.95 -37.24 -17.51
N PRO A 67 -3.99 -38.10 -17.13
CA PRO A 67 -4.30 -39.34 -16.43
C PRO A 67 -4.99 -39.07 -15.09
N LEU A 68 -5.91 -39.97 -14.68
CA LEU A 68 -6.68 -39.84 -13.43
C LEU A 68 -5.79 -39.58 -12.20
N LYS A 69 -4.64 -40.24 -12.11
CA LYS A 69 -3.67 -40.04 -11.03
C LYS A 69 -3.20 -38.59 -10.93
N ILE A 70 -2.95 -37.93 -12.07
CA ILE A 70 -2.53 -36.52 -12.11
C ILE A 70 -3.68 -35.62 -11.67
N THR A 71 -4.90 -35.88 -12.14
CA THR A 71 -6.10 -35.14 -11.74
C THR A 71 -6.31 -35.18 -10.23
N ILE A 72 -6.15 -36.35 -9.60
CA ILE A 72 -6.27 -36.51 -8.13
C ILE A 72 -5.19 -35.69 -7.42
N LEU A 73 -3.93 -35.78 -7.87
CA LEU A 73 -2.82 -35.01 -7.28
C LEU A 73 -3.08 -33.49 -7.38
N LYS A 74 -3.54 -32.99 -8.52
CA LYS A 74 -3.89 -31.58 -8.70
C LYS A 74 -5.05 -31.15 -7.80
N THR A 75 -6.08 -32.00 -7.68
CA THR A 75 -7.24 -31.74 -6.82
C THR A 75 -6.81 -31.58 -5.36
N ASN A 76 -5.98 -32.49 -4.87
CA ASN A 76 -5.45 -32.43 -3.51
C ASN A 76 -4.58 -31.17 -3.32
N CYS A 77 -3.70 -30.87 -4.28
CA CYS A 77 -2.90 -29.64 -4.25
C CYS A 77 -3.77 -28.39 -4.14
N ILE A 78 -4.84 -28.27 -4.94
CA ILE A 78 -5.74 -27.13 -4.93
C ILE A 78 -6.41 -27.02 -3.57
N LYS A 79 -6.95 -28.12 -3.04
CA LYS A 79 -7.62 -28.15 -1.74
C LYS A 79 -6.70 -27.65 -0.63
N ASP A 80 -5.53 -28.26 -0.52
CA ASP A 80 -4.59 -27.96 0.58
C ASP A 80 -4.02 -26.54 0.44
N SER A 81 -3.67 -26.12 -0.78
CA SER A 81 -3.12 -24.79 -1.02
C SER A 81 -4.16 -23.69 -0.86
N SER A 82 -5.42 -23.94 -1.23
CA SER A 82 -6.52 -22.99 -0.99
C SER A 82 -6.76 -22.83 0.51
N ALA A 83 -6.80 -23.93 1.27
CA ALA A 83 -6.97 -23.86 2.72
C ALA A 83 -5.86 -23.06 3.39
N ARG A 84 -4.60 -23.33 3.04
CA ARG A 84 -3.45 -22.57 3.56
C ARG A 84 -3.49 -21.09 3.17
N ALA A 85 -3.79 -20.79 1.91
CA ALA A 85 -3.82 -19.41 1.43
C ALA A 85 -4.96 -18.60 2.07
N MET A 86 -6.13 -19.21 2.28
CA MET A 86 -7.25 -18.55 2.95
C MET A 86 -7.00 -18.35 4.45
N ALA A 87 -6.33 -19.31 5.11
CA ALA A 87 -5.88 -19.12 6.48
C ALA A 87 -4.89 -17.96 6.60
N ALA A 88 -3.92 -17.87 5.67
CA ALA A 88 -2.97 -16.76 5.61
C ALA A 88 -3.65 -15.42 5.32
N LYS A 89 -4.65 -15.39 4.43
CA LYS A 89 -5.48 -14.20 4.19
C LYS A 89 -6.14 -13.74 5.49
N ALA A 90 -6.77 -14.66 6.23
CA ALA A 90 -7.45 -14.33 7.48
C ALA A 90 -6.48 -13.76 8.54
N ASP A 91 -5.30 -14.34 8.70
CA ASP A 91 -4.25 -13.82 9.59
C ASP A 91 -3.83 -12.41 9.20
N VAL A 92 -3.54 -12.18 7.91
CA VAL A 92 -3.15 -10.85 7.42
C VAL A 92 -4.26 -9.82 7.68
N LEU A 93 -5.52 -10.14 7.37
CA LEU A 93 -6.65 -9.24 7.63
C LEU A 93 -6.80 -8.92 9.12
N ALA A 94 -6.70 -9.91 10.00
CA ALA A 94 -6.75 -9.71 11.45
C ALA A 94 -5.62 -8.80 11.95
N ARG A 95 -4.44 -8.84 11.32
CA ARG A 95 -3.33 -7.91 11.62
C ARG A 95 -3.57 -6.50 11.10
N LEU A 96 -4.23 -6.37 9.94
CA LEU A 96 -4.64 -5.06 9.42
C LEU A 96 -5.65 -4.38 10.34
N GLU A 97 -6.62 -5.11 10.89
CA GLU A 97 -7.59 -4.59 11.88
C GLU A 97 -6.91 -4.05 13.15
N LYS A 98 -5.79 -4.66 13.55
CA LYS A 98 -4.97 -4.21 14.68
C LYS A 98 -4.11 -2.98 14.36
N GLY A 99 -4.22 -2.42 13.17
CA GLY A 99 -3.43 -1.25 12.74
C GLY A 99 -1.98 -1.56 12.36
N GLU A 100 -1.61 -2.84 12.21
CA GLU A 100 -0.24 -3.23 11.83
C GLU A 100 0.04 -3.07 10.33
N GLY A 101 -0.97 -2.70 9.53
CA GLY A 101 -0.88 -2.60 8.07
C GLY A 101 0.19 -1.64 7.56
N SER A 102 0.42 -0.52 8.26
CA SER A 102 1.46 0.46 7.89
C SER A 102 2.89 -0.11 8.04
N ARG A 103 3.11 -1.09 8.93
CA ARG A 103 4.43 -1.75 9.09
C ARG A 103 4.72 -2.75 7.98
N LEU A 104 3.70 -3.36 7.39
CA LEU A 104 3.86 -4.28 6.25
C LEU A 104 4.24 -3.52 4.96
N ALA A 105 3.64 -2.36 4.70
CA ALA A 105 4.04 -1.50 3.59
C ALA A 105 5.45 -0.91 3.77
N ALA A 106 5.84 -0.56 5.00
CA ALA A 106 7.18 -0.07 5.30
C ALA A 106 8.30 -1.13 5.08
N LEU A 107 7.97 -2.42 5.23
CA LEU A 107 8.90 -3.53 4.99
C LEU A 107 9.10 -3.84 3.51
N THR A 108 8.13 -3.53 2.63
CA THR A 108 8.26 -3.76 1.18
C THR A 108 8.90 -2.59 0.42
N VAL A 109 8.87 -1.38 0.98
CA VAL A 109 9.55 -0.20 0.41
C VAL A 109 11.06 -0.23 0.69
N ARG A 110 11.51 -0.94 1.73
CA ARG A 110 12.94 -1.12 2.04
C ARG A 110 13.53 -2.33 1.30
N ARG A 111 13.32 -2.40 -0.02
CA ARG A 111 14.03 -3.29 -0.93
C ARG A 111 14.72 -2.43 -2.00
N ASP A 112 15.84 -1.88 -1.56
CA ASP A 112 17.08 -1.56 -2.27
C ASP A 112 17.01 -0.72 -3.57
N HIS A 113 17.54 0.51 -3.45
CA HIS A 113 18.39 1.12 -4.47
C HIS A 113 19.81 0.56 -4.34
#